data_AF-A0A453N8V7-F1
#
_entry.id   AF-A0A453N8V7-F1
#
_cell.length_a   1.000
_cell.length_b   1.000
_cell.length_c   1.000
_cell.angle_alpha   90.00
_cell.angle_beta   90.00
_cell.angle_gamma   90.00
#
_symmetry.space_group_name_H-M   'P 1'
#
loop_
_entity.id
_entity.type
_entity.pdbx_description
1 polymer ?
#
loop_
_entity_poly.entity_id
_entity_poly.type
_entity_poly.pdbx_seq_one_letter_code
_entity_poly.pdbx_strand_id
1 'polypeptide(L)'
;LGETIYPMKEDFIMVHLQYSCSHCCILMSSGKRWVCHQCRSFYICDKCYSAEQQLDDRERHPSNSRDTHKLHPVDIVGVPEETKDRDDILESEFFDTRQAFLSLCQGNHYQYDTLRRAKHSSMMVLYHLHNPTAPAFVTTCNVCSHDIETGQGWRCEICPDFDVCNGCYQKGAVNHPHKLTNHPSVADRDAQNKEARQMRVQQLRKMLDLLVHASTCRSGSCQYPNCRKVKGLFRHGMQCKTRASGGCALCKKMWYMLQLHARACRDSGCSVPRCRDLKEHLRRLQQQSDSRRRAAVNEMMRQRAAEVATT
;
A
#
# COMPACT_ATOMS: atom_id res chain seq x y z
N LEU A 1 -3.55 20.53 13.58
CA LEU A 1 -3.89 19.14 13.98
C LEU A 1 -5.39 19.12 14.25
N GLY A 2 -6.19 18.46 13.41
CA GLY A 2 -7.65 18.55 13.47
C GLY A 2 -8.22 17.98 14.77
N GLU A 3 -9.42 18.44 15.16
CA GLU A 3 -10.15 18.07 16.38
C GLU A 3 -10.21 16.56 16.64
N THR A 4 -10.13 15.74 15.59
CA THR A 4 -10.13 14.27 15.66
C THR A 4 -8.83 13.65 16.21
N ILE A 5 -7.67 14.29 15.98
CA ILE A 5 -6.35 13.72 16.33
C ILE A 5 -5.86 14.27 17.67
N TYR A 6 -6.30 15.47 18.05
CA TYR A 6 -5.86 16.17 19.25
C TYR A 6 -5.99 15.35 20.56
N PRO A 7 -7.10 14.61 20.80
CA PRO A 7 -7.25 13.82 22.03
C PRO A 7 -6.28 12.63 22.14
N MET A 8 -5.66 12.23 21.03
CA MET A 8 -4.80 11.05 20.92
C MET A 8 -3.32 11.40 20.77
N LYS A 9 -2.93 12.66 21.02
CA LYS A 9 -1.57 13.16 20.72
C LYS A 9 -0.44 12.36 21.38
N GLU A 10 -0.69 11.82 22.58
CA GLU A 10 0.28 11.06 23.39
C GLU A 10 0.51 9.64 22.85
N ASP A 11 -0.45 9.10 22.08
CA ASP A 11 -0.40 7.75 21.51
C ASP A 11 0.34 7.69 20.17
N PHE A 12 0.73 8.85 19.63
CA PHE A 12 1.48 8.93 18.39
C PHE A 12 2.96 9.20 18.67
N ILE A 13 3.82 8.43 18.00
CA ILE A 13 5.20 8.86 17.80
C ILE A 13 5.16 10.05 16.83
N MET A 14 5.22 11.26 17.38
CA MET A 14 5.37 12.47 16.57
C MET A 14 6.79 12.55 16.06
N VAL A 15 6.98 12.15 14.80
CA VAL A 15 8.21 12.45 14.06
C VAL A 15 8.05 13.82 13.45
N HIS A 16 8.83 14.79 13.94
CA HIS A 16 8.93 16.10 13.30
C HIS A 16 9.66 15.95 11.97
N LEU A 17 8.89 15.81 10.88
CA LEU A 17 9.43 15.75 9.52
C LEU A 17 10.03 17.10 9.07
N GLN A 18 9.72 18.18 9.79
CA GLN A 18 10.17 19.54 9.52
C GLN A 18 11.02 20.04 10.69
N TYR A 19 12.05 20.84 10.38
CA TYR A 19 12.98 21.38 11.36
C TYR A 19 12.35 22.52 12.18
N SER A 20 12.59 22.57 13.48
CA SER A 20 12.22 23.69 14.35
C SER A 20 13.41 24.64 14.53
N CYS A 21 13.17 25.95 14.43
CA CYS A 21 14.20 26.96 14.69
C CYS A 21 14.69 26.90 16.15
N SER A 22 16.00 26.90 16.38
CA SER A 22 16.60 26.83 17.73
C SER A 22 16.35 28.07 18.60
N HIS A 23 16.02 29.24 18.02
CA HIS A 23 15.70 30.45 18.81
C HIS A 23 14.21 30.60 19.09
N CYS A 24 13.37 30.59 18.05
CA CYS A 24 11.94 30.88 18.20
C CYS A 24 11.08 29.63 18.38
N CYS A 25 11.67 28.43 18.26
CA CYS A 25 10.97 27.15 18.34
C CYS A 25 9.84 26.95 17.30
N ILE A 26 9.75 27.84 16.30
CA ILE A 26 8.77 27.74 15.22
C ILE A 26 9.25 26.74 14.17
N LEU A 27 8.34 25.88 13.71
CA LEU A 27 8.58 24.95 12.60
C LEU A 27 8.83 25.70 11.29
N MET A 28 9.90 25.34 10.61
CA MET A 28 10.29 25.93 9.33
C MET A 28 9.77 25.05 8.20
N SER A 29 8.70 25.47 7.54
CA SER A 29 8.02 24.71 6.46
C SER A 29 8.31 25.21 5.04
N SER A 30 8.91 26.39 4.92
CA SER A 30 9.30 27.04 3.66
C SER A 30 10.40 28.08 3.91
N GLY A 31 11.08 28.53 2.85
CA GLY A 31 12.19 29.47 2.95
C GLY A 31 13.53 28.77 3.20
N LYS A 32 14.47 29.45 3.88
CA LYS A 32 15.78 28.88 4.20
C LYS A 32 15.88 28.53 5.67
N ARG A 33 16.50 27.39 5.95
CA ARG A 33 17.06 27.07 7.27
C ARG A 33 18.54 27.39 7.26
N TRP A 34 19.00 28.09 8.28
CA TRP A 34 20.40 28.47 8.46
C TRP A 34 21.05 27.49 9.41
N VAL A 35 21.99 26.69 8.91
CA VAL A 35 22.55 25.53 9.63
C VAL A 35 23.97 25.84 10.10
N CYS A 36 24.25 25.50 11.36
CA CYS A 36 25.61 25.42 11.88
C CYS A 36 26.13 23.99 11.72
N HIS A 37 27.23 23.79 10.97
CA HIS A 37 27.84 22.46 10.81
C HIS A 37 28.74 22.05 11.99
N GLN A 38 29.07 23.00 12.86
CA GLN A 38 29.95 22.80 14.01
C GLN A 38 29.16 22.46 15.29
N CYS A 39 27.92 22.94 15.40
CA CYS A 39 27.03 22.63 16.51
C CYS A 39 26.05 21.52 16.14
N ARG A 40 25.90 20.53 17.04
CA ARG A 40 24.97 19.44 16.82
C ARG A 40 23.53 19.96 16.77
N SER A 41 22.86 19.71 15.64
CA SER A 41 21.43 20.01 15.45
C SER A 41 21.04 21.48 15.70
N PHE A 42 21.92 22.43 15.36
CA PHE A 42 21.58 23.85 15.45
C PHE A 42 21.16 24.39 14.09
N TYR A 43 19.95 24.94 14.03
CA TYR A 43 19.40 25.53 12.81
C TYR A 43 18.37 26.60 13.15
N ILE A 44 18.41 27.71 12.42
CA ILE A 44 17.56 28.88 12.69
C ILE A 44 16.85 29.33 11.42
N CYS A 45 15.66 29.93 11.56
CA CYS A 45 14.87 30.40 10.40
C CYS A 45 15.43 31.72 9.85
N ASP A 46 15.03 32.10 8.64
CA ASP A 46 15.44 33.38 8.03
C ASP A 46 15.27 34.59 8.96
N LYS A 47 14.13 34.70 9.67
CA LYS A 47 13.88 35.80 10.60
C LYS A 47 14.88 35.82 11.77
N CYS A 48 15.14 34.65 12.36
CA CYS A 48 16.10 34.53 13.45
C CYS A 48 17.53 34.74 12.95
N TYR A 49 17.85 34.32 11.73
CA TYR A 49 19.15 34.62 11.12
C TYR A 49 19.33 36.12 10.90
N SER A 50 18.33 36.83 10.39
CA SER A 50 18.40 38.29 10.26
C SER A 50 18.62 38.98 11.61
N ALA A 51 17.93 38.52 12.67
CA ALA A 51 18.16 39.03 14.02
C ALA A 51 19.58 38.71 14.52
N GLU A 52 20.06 37.49 14.27
CA GLU A 52 21.41 37.04 14.63
C GLU A 52 22.52 37.86 14.00
N GLN A 53 22.31 38.39 12.78
CA GLN A 53 23.28 39.26 12.10
C GLN A 53 23.35 40.67 12.69
N GLN A 54 22.36 41.10 13.48
CA GLN A 54 22.33 42.42 14.12
C GLN A 54 22.91 42.39 15.54
N LEU A 55 23.23 41.20 16.08
CA LEU A 55 23.86 41.05 17.38
C LEU A 55 25.35 41.39 17.30
N ASP A 56 25.89 41.91 18.40
CA ASP A 56 27.33 42.08 18.55
C ASP A 56 28.04 40.72 18.46
N ASP A 57 29.27 40.68 17.95
CA ASP A 57 29.99 39.43 17.68
C ASP A 57 30.13 38.50 18.91
N ARG A 58 30.06 39.04 20.13
CA ARG A 58 30.09 38.27 21.39
C ARG A 58 28.76 37.58 21.73
N GLU A 59 27.66 38.11 21.22
CA GLU A 59 26.31 37.62 21.45
C GLU A 59 25.85 36.65 20.35
N ARG A 60 26.56 36.64 19.22
CA ARG A 60 26.30 35.73 18.10
C ARG A 60 26.63 34.29 18.43
N HIS A 61 25.93 33.38 17.76
CA HIS A 61 26.11 31.96 17.84
C HIS A 61 27.54 31.56 17.39
N PRO A 62 28.27 30.80 18.21
CA PRO A 62 27.87 30.26 19.52
C PRO A 62 28.11 31.26 20.66
N SER A 63 27.05 31.60 21.39
CA SER A 63 27.15 32.48 22.56
C SER A 63 28.08 31.86 23.60
N ASN A 64 29.15 32.57 23.97
CA ASN A 64 30.23 32.18 24.90
C ASN A 64 31.47 31.47 24.31
N SER A 65 31.67 31.43 22.98
CA SER A 65 32.95 31.01 22.38
C SER A 65 33.78 32.20 21.88
N ARG A 66 35.11 32.03 21.77
CA ARG A 66 35.97 32.98 21.03
C ARG A 66 35.83 32.85 19.52
N ASP A 67 35.30 31.72 19.04
CA ASP A 67 35.15 31.41 17.63
C ASP A 67 33.71 31.63 17.17
N THR A 68 33.53 32.41 16.10
CA THR A 68 32.21 32.63 15.49
C THR A 68 31.88 31.48 14.53
N HIS A 69 30.70 30.89 14.66
CA HIS A 69 30.28 29.82 13.77
C HIS A 69 29.49 30.39 12.59
N LYS A 70 29.98 30.17 11.38
CA LYS A 70 29.28 30.58 10.16
C LYS A 70 28.05 29.70 9.91
N LEU A 71 26.89 30.34 9.80
CA LEU A 71 25.64 29.68 9.40
C LEU A 71 25.52 29.63 7.88
N HIS A 72 25.05 28.50 7.37
CA HIS A 72 24.91 28.24 5.94
C HIS A 72 23.44 28.09 5.57
N PRO A 73 22.97 28.77 4.50
CA PRO A 73 21.59 28.64 4.06
C PRO A 73 21.37 27.29 3.40
N VAL A 74 20.29 26.62 3.77
CA VAL A 74 19.79 25.40 3.14
C VAL A 74 18.32 25.62 2.82
N ASP A 75 17.93 25.47 1.55
CA ASP A 75 16.54 25.64 1.15
C ASP A 75 15.67 24.54 1.75
N ILE A 76 14.52 24.95 2.30
CA ILE A 76 13.52 24.03 2.81
C ILE A 76 12.65 23.63 1.63
N VAL A 77 12.94 22.46 1.07
CA VAL A 77 12.06 21.82 0.11
C VAL A 77 10.77 21.46 0.84
N GLY A 78 9.70 22.18 0.54
CA GLY A 78 8.39 21.91 1.11
C GLY A 78 7.92 20.48 0.81
N VAL A 79 6.87 20.04 1.51
CA VAL A 79 6.23 18.76 1.16
C VAL A 79 5.63 18.92 -0.24
N PRO A 80 5.96 18.05 -1.22
CA PRO A 80 5.34 18.11 -2.53
C PRO A 80 3.81 18.12 -2.40
N GLU A 81 3.14 18.99 -3.14
CA GLU A 81 1.66 19.04 -3.16
C GLU A 81 1.06 17.70 -3.62
N GLU A 82 1.83 16.95 -4.42
CA GLU A 82 1.44 15.67 -4.98
C GLU A 82 2.17 14.50 -4.31
N THR A 83 1.47 13.76 -3.45
CA THR A 83 1.90 12.45 -2.89
C THR A 83 1.47 11.31 -3.81
N LYS A 84 1.71 11.46 -5.12
CA LYS A 84 1.44 10.38 -6.06
C LYS A 84 2.51 9.32 -5.88
N ASP A 85 2.10 8.21 -5.30
CA ASP A 85 2.87 6.98 -5.33
C ASP A 85 3.13 6.65 -6.80
N ARG A 86 4.41 6.65 -7.17
CA ARG A 86 4.86 6.38 -8.53
C ARG A 86 5.00 4.89 -8.77
N ASP A 87 4.95 4.09 -7.71
CA ASP A 87 5.10 2.65 -7.80
C ASP A 87 3.82 2.02 -8.34
N ASP A 88 3.97 0.98 -9.15
CA ASP A 88 2.85 0.23 -9.65
C ASP A 88 2.17 -0.56 -8.52
N ILE A 89 0.84 -0.72 -8.56
CA ILE A 89 0.08 -1.49 -7.57
C ILE A 89 0.51 -2.96 -7.59
N LEU A 90 1.33 -3.40 -6.63
CA LEU A 90 1.75 -4.80 -6.50
C LEU A 90 0.54 -5.66 -6.13
N GLU A 91 0.17 -6.60 -7.02
CA GLU A 91 -0.87 -7.61 -6.74
C GLU A 91 -0.18 -8.85 -6.18
N SER A 92 -0.66 -9.36 -5.04
CA SER A 92 -0.11 -10.58 -4.46
C SER A 92 -1.18 -11.33 -3.66
N GLU A 93 -1.42 -12.57 -4.06
CA GLU A 93 -2.43 -13.44 -3.45
C GLU A 93 -2.19 -13.66 -1.96
N PHE A 94 -0.93 -13.58 -1.51
CA PHE A 94 -0.56 -13.71 -0.10
C PHE A 94 -0.85 -12.45 0.71
N PHE A 95 -0.81 -11.26 0.12
CA PHE A 95 -0.96 -9.99 0.84
C PHE A 95 -2.34 -9.34 0.68
N ASP A 96 -3.21 -9.91 -0.17
CA ASP A 96 -4.56 -9.41 -0.41
C ASP A 96 -5.49 -9.56 0.80
N THR A 97 -5.28 -10.58 1.63
CA THR A 97 -6.08 -10.83 2.83
C THR A 97 -5.23 -11.27 4.01
N ARG A 98 -5.72 -10.97 5.22
CA ARG A 98 -5.10 -11.46 6.46
C ARG A 98 -4.94 -12.99 6.49
N GLN A 99 -5.94 -13.71 5.97
CA GLN A 99 -5.94 -15.17 6.00
C GLN A 99 -4.89 -15.78 5.07
N ALA A 100 -4.73 -15.20 3.87
CA ALA A 100 -3.70 -15.64 2.93
C ALA A 100 -2.29 -15.40 3.49
N PHE A 101 -2.06 -14.23 4.08
CA PHE A 101 -0.77 -13.92 4.72
C PHE A 101 -0.47 -14.85 5.89
N LEU A 102 -1.49 -15.15 6.72
CA LEU A 102 -1.35 -16.10 7.81
C LEU A 102 -1.00 -17.51 7.30
N SER A 103 -1.64 -17.95 6.22
CA SER A 103 -1.39 -19.27 5.61
C SER A 103 0.04 -19.38 5.06
N LEU A 104 0.54 -18.32 4.42
CA LEU A 104 1.95 -18.21 3.99
C LEU A 104 2.90 -18.38 5.17
N CYS A 105 2.67 -17.61 6.24
CA CYS A 105 3.51 -17.64 7.44
C CYS A 105 3.48 -19.00 8.15
N GLN A 106 2.31 -19.62 8.26
CA GLN A 106 2.16 -20.92 8.91
C GLN A 106 2.83 -22.03 8.12
N GLY A 107 2.60 -22.09 6.80
CA GLY A 107 3.17 -23.15 5.96
C GLY A 107 4.68 -23.04 5.75
N ASN A 108 5.25 -21.83 5.88
CA ASN A 108 6.70 -21.61 5.81
C ASN A 108 7.36 -21.41 7.18
N HIS A 109 6.61 -21.58 8.27
CA HIS A 109 7.09 -21.40 9.64
C HIS A 109 7.79 -20.05 9.89
N TYR A 110 7.24 -18.97 9.34
CA TYR A 110 7.74 -17.61 9.59
C TYR A 110 7.49 -17.19 11.03
N GLN A 111 8.58 -16.86 11.72
CA GLN A 111 8.61 -16.55 13.15
C GLN A 111 9.15 -15.13 13.40
N TYR A 112 8.66 -14.50 14.47
CA TYR A 112 8.99 -13.12 14.86
C TYR A 112 9.36 -13.00 16.36
N ASP A 113 9.60 -14.12 17.03
CA ASP A 113 9.95 -14.21 18.45
C ASP A 113 11.39 -13.79 18.75
N THR A 114 12.29 -13.85 17.76
CA THR A 114 13.67 -13.35 17.88
C THR A 114 14.02 -12.41 16.74
N LEU A 115 14.97 -11.49 16.95
CA LEU A 115 15.43 -10.57 15.90
C LEU A 115 15.95 -11.30 14.66
N ARG A 116 16.68 -12.42 14.86
CA ARG A 116 17.20 -13.24 13.76
C ARG A 116 16.07 -13.81 12.92
N ARG A 117 15.07 -14.42 13.55
CA ARG A 117 13.91 -15.01 12.87
C ARG A 117 13.06 -13.93 12.20
N ALA A 118 12.83 -12.80 12.87
CA ALA A 118 12.09 -11.67 12.32
C ALA A 118 12.76 -11.08 11.06
N LYS A 119 14.10 -10.99 11.03
CA LYS A 119 14.85 -10.58 9.84
C LYS A 119 14.68 -11.56 8.68
N HIS A 120 14.81 -12.86 8.95
CA HIS A 120 14.62 -13.90 7.93
C HIS A 120 13.19 -13.91 7.38
N SER A 121 12.18 -13.96 8.26
CA SER A 121 10.76 -13.95 7.89
C SER A 121 10.41 -12.72 7.06
N SER A 122 10.85 -11.53 7.49
CA SER A 122 10.64 -10.30 6.72
C SER A 122 11.34 -10.32 5.36
N MET A 123 12.56 -10.85 5.28
CA MET A 123 13.29 -11.00 4.02
C MET A 123 12.55 -11.94 3.05
N MET A 124 12.03 -13.07 3.54
CA MET A 124 11.26 -14.01 2.73
C MET A 124 9.91 -13.42 2.27
N VAL A 125 9.25 -12.65 3.13
CA VAL A 125 8.06 -11.88 2.79
C VAL A 125 8.35 -10.89 1.66
N LEU A 126 9.46 -10.15 1.75
CA LEU A 126 9.90 -9.25 0.67
C LEU A 126 10.22 -10.03 -0.61
N TYR A 127 10.87 -11.19 -0.49
CA TYR A 127 11.15 -12.04 -1.65
C TYR A 127 9.86 -12.44 -2.37
N HIS A 128 8.84 -12.94 -1.68
CA HIS A 128 7.56 -13.29 -2.31
C HIS A 128 6.78 -12.08 -2.82
N LEU A 129 6.97 -10.90 -2.24
CA LEU A 129 6.39 -9.65 -2.75
C LEU A 129 6.98 -9.25 -4.10
N HIS A 130 8.30 -9.42 -4.26
CA HIS A 130 9.02 -9.08 -5.49
C HIS A 130 9.03 -10.22 -6.53
N ASN A 131 8.73 -11.45 -6.11
CA ASN A 131 8.69 -12.66 -6.94
C ASN A 131 7.33 -13.37 -6.76
N PRO A 132 6.21 -12.77 -7.21
CA PRO A 132 4.87 -13.28 -6.93
C PRO A 132 4.58 -14.64 -7.56
N THR A 133 5.39 -15.09 -8.52
CA THR A 133 5.26 -16.42 -9.14
C THR A 133 6.13 -17.48 -8.51
N ALA A 134 7.06 -17.08 -7.62
CA ALA A 134 7.88 -18.02 -6.89
C ALA A 134 6.96 -18.92 -6.04
N PRO A 135 7.15 -20.25 -6.10
CA PRO A 135 6.34 -21.15 -5.29
C PRO A 135 6.55 -20.82 -3.81
N ALA A 136 5.47 -20.44 -3.14
CA ALA A 136 5.45 -20.20 -1.70
C ALA A 136 5.41 -21.48 -0.88
N PHE A 137 5.16 -22.62 -1.53
CA PHE A 137 5.11 -23.92 -0.90
C PHE A 137 5.87 -24.90 -1.79
N VAL A 138 6.58 -25.83 -1.13
CA VAL A 138 7.30 -26.89 -1.82
C VAL A 138 6.29 -27.84 -2.45
N THR A 139 6.47 -28.12 -3.74
CA THR A 139 5.64 -29.10 -4.44
C THR A 139 6.32 -30.46 -4.35
N THR A 140 5.60 -31.50 -3.94
CA THR A 140 6.15 -32.86 -3.81
C THR A 140 5.64 -33.76 -4.92
N CYS A 141 6.48 -34.70 -5.36
CA CYS A 141 6.10 -35.71 -6.36
C CYS A 141 5.14 -36.74 -5.77
N ASN A 142 3.98 -36.95 -6.38
CA ASN A 142 2.99 -37.92 -5.93
C ASN A 142 3.44 -39.39 -6.08
N VAL A 143 4.53 -39.66 -6.81
CA VAL A 143 5.06 -41.01 -7.02
C VAL A 143 6.19 -41.35 -6.03
N CYS A 144 7.16 -40.46 -5.85
CA CYS A 144 8.33 -40.71 -5.00
C CYS A 144 8.38 -39.86 -3.71
N SER A 145 7.41 -38.97 -3.51
CA SER A 145 7.30 -38.06 -2.37
C SER A 145 8.49 -37.11 -2.16
N HIS A 146 9.41 -37.02 -3.11
CA HIS A 146 10.50 -36.03 -3.08
C HIS A 146 10.02 -34.68 -3.59
N ASP A 147 10.67 -33.63 -3.09
CA ASP A 147 10.46 -32.26 -3.54
C ASP A 147 10.78 -32.12 -5.03
N ILE A 148 9.89 -31.44 -5.74
CA ILE A 148 10.03 -31.10 -7.15
C ILE A 148 10.66 -29.71 -7.22
N GLU A 149 11.86 -29.63 -7.79
CA GLU A 149 12.50 -28.35 -8.09
C GLU A 149 11.68 -27.55 -9.12
N THR A 150 11.72 -26.22 -9.00
CA THR A 150 10.89 -25.34 -9.84
C THR A 150 11.24 -25.51 -11.32
N GLY A 151 10.24 -25.82 -12.15
CA GLY A 151 10.41 -26.09 -13.59
C GLY A 151 10.92 -27.50 -13.93
N GLN A 152 11.10 -28.37 -12.94
CA GLN A 152 11.59 -29.75 -13.12
C GLN A 152 10.51 -30.80 -12.80
N GLY A 153 9.25 -30.49 -13.11
CA GLY A 153 8.10 -31.34 -12.84
C GLY A 153 7.01 -31.25 -13.90
N TRP A 154 6.02 -32.11 -13.76
CA TRP A 154 4.85 -32.22 -14.61
C TRP A 154 3.60 -32.20 -13.75
N ARG A 155 2.58 -31.45 -14.16
CA ARG A 155 1.32 -31.26 -13.45
C ARG A 155 0.14 -31.74 -14.28
N CYS A 156 -0.90 -32.25 -13.63
CA CYS A 156 -2.21 -32.37 -14.24
C CYS A 156 -3.01 -31.08 -14.07
N GLU A 157 -3.56 -30.51 -15.15
CA GLU A 157 -4.44 -29.33 -15.05
C GLU A 157 -5.89 -29.66 -14.67
N ILE A 158 -6.24 -30.95 -14.66
CA ILE A 158 -7.59 -31.44 -14.36
C ILE A 158 -7.70 -31.93 -12.91
N CYS A 159 -6.69 -32.68 -12.44
CA CYS A 159 -6.63 -33.20 -11.08
C CYS A 159 -5.90 -32.24 -10.16
N PRO A 160 -6.53 -31.75 -9.08
CA PRO A 160 -5.84 -30.97 -8.05
C PRO A 160 -4.67 -31.77 -7.46
N ASP A 161 -3.55 -31.09 -7.22
CA ASP A 161 -2.40 -31.61 -6.46
C ASP A 161 -1.78 -32.91 -7.00
N PHE A 162 -1.86 -33.13 -8.32
CA PHE A 162 -1.15 -34.22 -8.98
C PHE A 162 0.06 -33.70 -9.76
N ASP A 163 1.22 -33.84 -9.13
CA ASP A 163 2.52 -33.40 -9.61
C ASP A 163 3.53 -34.55 -9.61
N VAL A 164 4.34 -34.66 -10.65
CA VAL A 164 5.39 -35.69 -10.75
C VAL A 164 6.70 -35.08 -11.19
N CYS A 165 7.82 -35.52 -10.60
CA CYS A 165 9.14 -35.05 -11.00
C CYS A 165 9.53 -35.60 -12.38
N ASN A 166 10.46 -34.92 -13.06
CA ASN A 166 11.01 -35.37 -14.35
C ASN A 166 11.49 -36.83 -14.33
N GLY A 167 12.14 -37.25 -13.24
CA GLY A 167 12.63 -38.62 -13.10
C GLY A 167 11.51 -39.68 -13.07
N CYS A 168 10.42 -39.43 -12.34
CA CYS A 168 9.27 -40.34 -12.31
C CYS A 168 8.52 -40.34 -13.64
N TYR A 169 8.39 -39.16 -14.27
CA TYR A 169 7.75 -39.02 -15.58
C TYR A 169 8.49 -39.79 -16.67
N GLN A 170 9.81 -39.61 -16.78
CA GLN A 170 10.64 -40.27 -17.79
C GLN A 170 10.75 -41.79 -17.61
N LYS A 171 10.69 -42.27 -16.35
CA LYS A 171 10.73 -43.71 -16.04
C LYS A 171 9.43 -44.45 -16.38
N GLY A 172 8.39 -43.75 -16.84
CA GLY A 172 7.08 -44.35 -17.11
C GLY A 172 6.37 -44.86 -15.84
N ALA A 173 6.79 -44.40 -14.65
CA ALA A 173 6.19 -44.78 -13.37
C ALA A 173 4.86 -44.05 -13.10
N VAL A 174 4.40 -43.23 -14.04
CA VAL A 174 3.20 -42.39 -13.93
C VAL A 174 2.02 -43.10 -14.57
N ASN A 175 1.16 -43.67 -13.74
CA ASN A 175 -0.14 -44.17 -14.18
C ASN A 175 -1.21 -43.13 -13.84
N HIS A 176 -1.45 -42.18 -14.75
CA HIS A 176 -2.43 -41.12 -14.57
C HIS A 176 -3.26 -40.93 -15.85
N PRO A 177 -4.60 -40.88 -15.78
CA PRO A 177 -5.47 -40.89 -16.96
C PRO A 177 -5.45 -39.59 -17.77
N HIS A 178 -5.02 -38.48 -17.18
CA HIS A 178 -4.95 -37.18 -17.84
C HIS A 178 -3.54 -36.88 -18.35
N LYS A 179 -3.47 -36.15 -19.47
CA LYS A 179 -2.20 -35.64 -20.00
C LYS A 179 -1.58 -34.67 -18.99
N LEU A 180 -0.30 -34.84 -18.73
CA LEU A 180 0.48 -33.93 -17.89
C LEU A 180 1.11 -32.82 -18.73
N THR A 181 1.12 -31.61 -18.19
CA THR A 181 1.81 -30.43 -18.73
C THR A 181 3.05 -30.13 -17.90
N ASN A 182 4.11 -29.64 -18.55
CA ASN A 182 5.35 -29.31 -17.84
C ASN A 182 5.10 -28.11 -16.91
N HIS A 183 5.73 -28.13 -15.73
CA HIS A 183 5.73 -26.98 -14.84
C HIS A 183 6.36 -25.79 -15.57
N PRO A 184 5.64 -24.69 -15.79
CA PRO A 184 6.22 -23.53 -16.46
C PRO A 184 7.43 -23.02 -15.66
N SER A 185 8.49 -22.63 -16.36
CA SER A 185 9.69 -22.09 -15.72
C SER A 185 9.36 -20.81 -14.95
N VAL A 186 10.20 -20.42 -13.99
CA VAL A 186 10.02 -19.15 -13.24
C VAL A 186 9.89 -17.98 -14.21
N ALA A 187 10.74 -17.93 -15.25
CA ALA A 187 10.72 -16.87 -16.26
C ALA A 187 9.41 -16.84 -17.06
N ASP A 188 8.87 -18.01 -17.44
CA ASP A 188 7.62 -18.09 -18.19
C ASP A 188 6.42 -17.68 -17.32
N ARG A 189 6.40 -18.11 -16.05
CA ARG A 189 5.37 -17.71 -15.09
C ARG A 189 5.40 -16.20 -14.85
N ASP A 190 6.60 -15.64 -14.63
CA ASP A 190 6.78 -14.20 -14.43
C ASP A 190 6.33 -13.40 -15.65
N ALA A 191 6.68 -13.84 -16.86
CA ALA A 191 6.26 -13.20 -18.09
C ALA A 191 4.73 -13.21 -18.26
N GLN A 192 4.10 -14.38 -18.11
CA GLN A 192 2.64 -14.53 -18.22
C GLN A 192 1.90 -13.72 -17.16
N ASN A 193 2.38 -13.73 -15.90
CA ASN A 193 1.74 -12.99 -14.82
C ASN A 193 1.91 -11.47 -15.01
N LYS A 194 3.09 -11.03 -15.47
CA LYS A 194 3.34 -9.62 -15.79
C LYS A 194 2.42 -9.14 -16.91
N GLU A 195 2.27 -9.92 -17.97
CA GLU A 195 1.36 -9.60 -19.08
C GLU A 195 -0.10 -9.56 -18.61
N ALA A 196 -0.56 -10.58 -17.87
CA ALA A 196 -1.91 -10.63 -17.31
C ALA A 196 -2.19 -9.43 -16.38
N ARG A 197 -1.24 -9.09 -15.49
CA ARG A 197 -1.34 -7.91 -14.62
C ARG A 197 -1.39 -6.61 -15.42
N GLN A 198 -0.54 -6.46 -16.42
CA GLN A 198 -0.56 -5.28 -17.29
C GLN A 198 -1.91 -5.14 -18.02
N MET A 199 -2.45 -6.24 -18.55
CA MET A 199 -3.76 -6.28 -19.19
C MET A 199 -4.88 -5.87 -18.22
N ARG A 200 -4.88 -6.41 -16.99
CA ARG A 200 -5.85 -6.04 -15.93
C ARG A 200 -5.76 -4.56 -15.56
N VAL A 201 -4.56 -4.04 -15.34
CA VAL A 201 -4.33 -2.62 -15.01
C VAL A 201 -4.79 -1.71 -16.15
N GLN A 202 -4.48 -2.06 -17.41
CA GLN A 202 -4.95 -1.31 -18.57
C GLN A 202 -6.47 -1.32 -18.69
N GLN A 203 -7.10 -2.48 -18.48
CA GLN A 203 -8.55 -2.60 -18.51
C GLN A 203 -9.21 -1.77 -17.40
N LEU A 204 -8.64 -1.79 -16.18
CA LEU A 204 -9.10 -0.96 -15.07
C LEU A 204 -8.99 0.53 -15.38
N ARG A 205 -7.87 0.99 -15.95
CA ARG A 205 -7.68 2.39 -16.36
C ARG A 205 -8.73 2.82 -17.39
N LYS A 206 -8.91 2.05 -18.47
CA LYS A 206 -9.95 2.30 -19.49
C LYS A 206 -11.35 2.36 -18.88
N MET A 207 -11.63 1.49 -17.91
CA MET A 207 -12.89 1.45 -17.20
C MET A 207 -13.12 2.70 -16.35
N LEU A 208 -12.10 3.19 -15.64
CA LEU A 208 -12.16 4.43 -14.86
C LEU A 208 -12.32 5.67 -15.76
N ASP A 209 -11.58 5.74 -16.87
CA ASP A 209 -11.68 6.83 -17.86
C ASP A 209 -13.09 6.88 -18.48
N LEU A 210 -13.67 5.72 -18.78
CA LEU A 210 -15.04 5.61 -19.27
C LEU A 210 -16.06 6.17 -18.28
N LEU A 211 -15.87 6.03 -16.97
CA LEU A 211 -16.78 6.59 -15.96
C LEU A 211 -16.74 8.12 -15.97
N VAL A 212 -15.54 8.71 -16.03
CA VAL A 212 -15.33 10.17 -16.10
C VAL A 212 -15.85 10.75 -17.42
N HIS A 213 -15.62 10.04 -18.52
CA HIS A 213 -16.18 10.42 -19.81
C HIS A 213 -17.71 10.38 -19.77
N ALA A 214 -18.31 9.27 -19.32
CA ALA A 214 -19.75 9.11 -19.32
C ALA A 214 -20.48 10.11 -18.41
N SER A 215 -19.85 10.56 -17.31
CA SER A 215 -20.42 11.56 -16.40
C SER A 215 -20.48 12.98 -16.98
N THR A 216 -19.57 13.31 -17.90
CA THR A 216 -19.48 14.65 -18.51
C THR A 216 -20.02 14.69 -19.95
N CYS A 217 -20.10 13.55 -20.61
CA CYS A 217 -20.50 13.46 -22.01
C CYS A 217 -21.99 13.80 -22.19
N ARG A 218 -22.28 14.81 -23.03
CA ARG A 218 -23.65 15.24 -23.36
C ARG A 218 -24.15 14.70 -24.70
N SER A 219 -23.27 14.14 -25.53
CA SER A 219 -23.64 13.61 -26.85
C SER A 219 -24.50 12.35 -26.75
N GLY A 220 -25.63 12.35 -27.48
CA GLY A 220 -26.50 11.17 -27.67
C GLY A 220 -25.93 10.15 -28.67
N SER A 221 -25.11 10.61 -29.62
CA SER A 221 -24.47 9.79 -30.65
C SER A 221 -23.00 9.47 -30.37
N CYS A 222 -22.57 9.55 -29.11
CA CYS A 222 -21.17 9.35 -28.73
C CYS A 222 -20.60 8.00 -29.23
N GLN A 223 -19.44 8.06 -29.89
CA GLN A 223 -18.71 6.91 -30.43
C GLN A 223 -17.76 6.25 -29.41
N TYR A 224 -17.56 6.87 -28.24
CA TYR A 224 -16.70 6.30 -27.20
C TYR A 224 -17.24 4.93 -26.76
N PRO A 225 -16.43 3.85 -26.78
CA PRO A 225 -16.89 2.50 -26.50
C PRO A 225 -17.65 2.39 -25.18
N ASN A 226 -18.82 1.75 -25.20
CA ASN A 226 -19.67 1.53 -24.03
C ASN A 226 -20.18 2.79 -23.29
N CYS A 227 -19.95 4.01 -23.78
CA CYS A 227 -20.43 5.26 -23.17
C CYS A 227 -21.95 5.26 -22.96
N ARG A 228 -22.73 4.85 -23.97
CA ARG A 228 -24.21 4.77 -23.88
C ARG A 228 -24.66 3.79 -22.78
N LYS A 229 -23.96 2.66 -22.62
CA LYS A 229 -24.28 1.64 -21.59
C LYS A 229 -24.05 2.20 -20.18
N VAL A 230 -22.92 2.88 -19.97
CA VAL A 230 -22.58 3.49 -18.66
C VAL A 230 -23.53 4.64 -18.32
N LYS A 231 -23.90 5.49 -19.28
CA LYS A 231 -24.95 6.51 -19.08
C LYS A 231 -26.29 5.90 -18.68
N GLY A 232 -26.68 4.80 -19.33
CA GLY A 232 -27.88 4.04 -18.97
C GLY A 232 -27.82 3.52 -17.52
N LEU A 233 -26.64 3.05 -17.11
CA LEU A 233 -26.40 2.58 -15.74
C LEU A 233 -26.55 3.71 -14.70
N PHE A 234 -26.02 4.90 -14.98
CA PHE A 234 -26.22 6.08 -14.13
C PHE A 234 -27.70 6.47 -14.02
N ARG A 235 -28.42 6.50 -15.16
CA ARG A 235 -29.86 6.80 -15.18
C ARG A 235 -30.65 5.80 -14.34
N HIS A 236 -30.40 4.50 -14.53
CA HIS A 236 -30.99 3.45 -13.72
C HIS A 236 -30.69 3.67 -12.23
N GLY A 237 -29.43 3.95 -11.88
CA GLY A 237 -29.01 4.21 -10.51
C GLY A 237 -29.72 5.36 -9.82
N MET A 238 -30.12 6.40 -10.57
CA MET A 238 -30.87 7.54 -10.05
C MET A 238 -32.36 7.20 -9.81
N GLN A 239 -32.95 6.35 -10.65
CA GLN A 239 -34.39 6.07 -10.67
C GLN A 239 -34.78 4.75 -9.96
N CYS A 240 -33.84 3.83 -9.75
CA CYS A 240 -34.12 2.51 -9.19
C CYS A 240 -34.48 2.58 -7.69
N LYS A 241 -35.70 2.12 -7.35
CA LYS A 241 -36.20 2.03 -5.97
C LYS A 241 -35.69 0.80 -5.21
N THR A 242 -35.44 -0.32 -5.91
CA THR A 242 -34.92 -1.56 -5.31
C THR A 242 -33.51 -1.41 -4.75
N ARG A 243 -32.68 -0.53 -5.36
CA ARG A 243 -31.30 -0.24 -4.95
C ARG A 243 -30.40 -1.48 -4.85
N ALA A 244 -29.11 -1.27 -4.54
CA ALA A 244 -28.18 -2.37 -4.34
C ALA A 244 -28.51 -3.18 -3.06
N SER A 245 -28.99 -2.50 -2.01
CA SER A 245 -29.40 -3.08 -0.73
C SER A 245 -30.59 -4.03 -0.86
N GLY A 246 -31.57 -3.71 -1.70
CA GLY A 246 -32.69 -4.58 -2.04
C GLY A 246 -32.39 -5.59 -3.15
N GLY A 247 -31.12 -5.78 -3.53
CA GLY A 247 -30.70 -6.88 -4.41
C GLY A 247 -30.60 -6.57 -5.90
N CYS A 248 -30.84 -5.34 -6.37
CA CYS A 248 -30.78 -5.03 -7.80
C CYS A 248 -29.38 -5.24 -8.40
N ALA A 249 -29.27 -6.14 -9.40
CA ALA A 249 -28.01 -6.51 -10.03
C ALA A 249 -27.31 -5.33 -10.75
N LEU A 250 -28.06 -4.46 -11.44
CA LEU A 250 -27.51 -3.29 -12.11
C LEU A 250 -26.97 -2.26 -11.09
N CYS A 251 -27.71 -2.03 -10.00
CA CYS A 251 -27.24 -1.18 -8.91
C CYS A 251 -25.96 -1.73 -8.24
N LYS A 252 -25.86 -3.05 -8.03
CA LYS A 252 -24.65 -3.70 -7.50
C LYS A 252 -23.44 -3.49 -8.41
N LYS A 253 -23.59 -3.71 -9.72
CA LYS A 253 -22.53 -3.46 -10.71
C LYS A 253 -22.10 -1.99 -10.74
N MET A 254 -23.06 -1.07 -10.78
CA MET A 254 -22.77 0.37 -10.74
C MET A 254 -22.03 0.76 -9.46
N TRP A 255 -22.48 0.24 -8.31
CA TRP A 255 -21.88 0.55 -7.02
C TRP A 255 -20.42 0.11 -6.95
N TYR A 256 -20.12 -1.10 -7.41
CA TYR A 256 -18.75 -1.62 -7.50
C TYR A 256 -17.84 -0.70 -8.34
N MET A 257 -18.30 -0.30 -9.52
CA MET A 257 -17.56 0.61 -10.42
C MET A 257 -17.28 1.97 -9.77
N LEU A 258 -18.28 2.54 -9.11
CA LEU A 258 -18.16 3.82 -8.41
C LEU A 258 -17.24 3.71 -7.18
N GLN A 259 -17.25 2.60 -6.46
CA GLN A 259 -16.33 2.36 -5.35
C GLN A 259 -14.88 2.25 -5.81
N LEU A 260 -14.61 1.52 -6.89
CA LEU A 260 -13.28 1.44 -7.50
C LEU A 260 -12.80 2.84 -7.92
N HIS A 261 -13.67 3.60 -8.59
CA HIS A 261 -13.35 4.97 -8.95
C HIS A 261 -13.09 5.85 -7.73
N ALA A 262 -13.94 5.84 -6.71
CA ALA A 262 -13.77 6.67 -5.52
C ALA A 262 -12.44 6.40 -4.78
N ARG A 263 -11.98 5.14 -4.75
CA ARG A 263 -10.67 4.75 -4.18
C ARG A 263 -9.49 5.29 -4.98
N ALA A 264 -9.57 5.26 -6.31
CA ALA A 264 -8.49 5.71 -7.20
C ALA A 264 -8.53 7.23 -7.48
N CYS A 265 -9.69 7.85 -7.35
CA CYS A 265 -9.92 9.23 -7.73
C CYS A 265 -9.31 10.19 -6.70
N ARG A 266 -8.51 11.14 -7.17
CA ARG A 266 -7.91 12.19 -6.34
C ARG A 266 -8.56 13.57 -6.55
N ASP A 267 -9.38 13.71 -7.59
CA ASP A 267 -10.09 14.95 -7.92
C ASP A 267 -11.17 15.28 -6.86
N SER A 268 -11.09 16.49 -6.30
CA SER A 268 -12.06 17.04 -5.35
C SER A 268 -13.33 17.56 -6.02
N GLY A 269 -13.22 18.00 -7.29
CA GLY A 269 -14.30 18.47 -8.15
C GLY A 269 -14.86 17.37 -9.07
N CYS A 270 -14.68 16.10 -8.71
CA CYS A 270 -14.98 14.98 -9.59
C CYS A 270 -16.46 14.95 -10.02
N SER A 271 -16.69 14.89 -11.34
CA SER A 271 -18.01 14.85 -11.96
C SER A 271 -18.71 13.49 -11.87
N VAL A 272 -18.00 12.43 -11.47
CA VAL A 272 -18.57 11.08 -11.38
C VAL A 272 -19.60 11.02 -10.24
N PRO A 273 -20.84 10.57 -10.50
CA PRO A 273 -21.90 10.58 -9.49
C PRO A 273 -21.52 9.83 -8.21
N ARG A 274 -21.81 10.43 -7.04
CA ARG A 274 -21.54 9.87 -5.70
C ARG A 274 -20.07 9.58 -5.39
N CYS A 275 -19.12 10.01 -6.22
CA CYS A 275 -17.69 9.84 -5.94
C CYS A 275 -17.30 10.49 -4.60
N ARG A 276 -17.77 11.72 -4.35
CA ARG A 276 -17.53 12.45 -3.09
C ARG A 276 -18.09 11.71 -1.87
N ASP A 277 -19.34 11.29 -1.94
CA ASP A 277 -20.02 10.59 -0.83
C ASP A 277 -19.33 9.26 -0.50
N LEU A 278 -18.91 8.54 -1.54
CA LEU A 278 -18.18 7.28 -1.40
C LEU A 278 -16.80 7.50 -0.78
N LYS A 279 -16.05 8.54 -1.19
CA LYS A 279 -14.76 8.90 -0.56
C LYS A 279 -14.93 9.19 0.92
N GLU A 280 -15.94 9.99 1.27
CA GLU A 280 -16.27 10.33 2.65
C GLU A 280 -16.60 9.08 3.48
N HIS A 281 -17.45 8.20 2.93
CA HIS A 281 -17.82 6.94 3.59
C HIS A 281 -16.62 6.01 3.79
N LEU A 282 -15.76 5.85 2.78
CA LEU A 282 -14.54 5.05 2.87
C LEU A 282 -13.58 5.60 3.92
N ARG A 283 -13.42 6.93 4.02
CA ARG A 283 -12.62 7.57 5.06
C ARG A 283 -13.14 7.26 6.46
N ARG A 284 -14.45 7.34 6.68
CA ARG A 284 -15.08 7.03 7.98
C ARG A 284 -14.90 5.55 8.36
N LEU A 285 -15.07 4.64 7.41
CA LEU A 285 -14.83 3.21 7.61
C LEU A 285 -13.37 2.93 7.99
N GLN A 286 -12.42 3.56 7.30
CA GLN A 286 -11.00 3.43 7.61
C GLN A 286 -10.70 3.94 9.02
N GLN A 287 -11.20 5.12 9.39
CA GLN A 287 -11.05 5.68 10.73
C GLN A 287 -11.60 4.73 11.81
N GLN A 288 -12.81 4.18 11.62
CA GLN A 288 -13.41 3.26 12.58
C GLN A 288 -12.61 1.96 12.73
N SER A 289 -12.11 1.40 11.62
CA SER A 289 -11.24 0.22 11.63
C SER A 289 -9.95 0.48 12.40
N ASP A 290 -9.30 1.61 12.12
CA ASP A 290 -8.07 2.02 12.81
C ASP A 290 -8.32 2.25 14.31
N SER A 291 -9.42 2.89 14.70
CA SER A 291 -9.80 3.05 16.10
C SER A 291 -9.99 1.71 16.82
N ARG A 292 -10.69 0.75 16.20
CA ARG A 292 -10.87 -0.59 16.77
C ARG A 292 -9.55 -1.33 16.92
N ARG A 293 -8.70 -1.28 15.89
CA ARG A 293 -7.37 -1.91 15.92
C ARG A 293 -6.52 -1.32 17.05
N ARG A 294 -6.54 -0.01 17.23
CA ARG A 294 -5.82 0.68 18.31
C ARG A 294 -6.33 0.27 19.69
N ALA A 295 -7.65 0.23 19.88
CA ALA A 295 -8.24 -0.21 21.15
C ALA A 295 -7.79 -1.64 21.52
N ALA A 296 -7.77 -2.55 20.55
CA ALA A 296 -7.30 -3.92 20.77
C ALA A 296 -5.80 -3.99 21.14
N VAL A 297 -4.95 -3.19 20.51
CA VAL A 297 -3.51 -3.13 20.84
C VAL A 297 -3.28 -2.53 22.22
N ASN A 298 -3.98 -1.45 22.57
CA ASN A 298 -3.86 -0.81 23.87
C ASN A 298 -4.31 -1.75 25.00
N GLU A 299 -5.38 -2.51 24.78
CA GLU A 299 -5.85 -3.52 25.72
C GLU A 299 -4.81 -4.65 25.90
N MET A 300 -4.25 -5.16 24.80
CA MET A 300 -3.18 -6.16 24.84
C MET A 300 -1.94 -5.66 25.60
N MET A 301 -1.55 -4.40 25.42
CA MET A 301 -0.42 -3.81 26.15
C MET A 301 -0.72 -3.65 27.65
N ARG A 302 -1.95 -3.25 28.02
CA ARG A 302 -2.38 -3.18 29.42
C ARG A 302 -2.32 -4.54 30.11
N GLN A 303 -2.81 -5.58 29.45
CA GLN A 303 -2.77 -6.95 29.97
C GLN A 303 -1.33 -7.40 30.23
N ARG A 304 -0.41 -7.18 29.28
CA ARG A 304 1.02 -7.49 29.44
C ARG A 304 1.67 -6.70 30.59
N ALA A 305 1.34 -5.42 30.74
CA ALA A 305 1.87 -4.60 31.84
C ALA A 305 1.36 -5.09 33.20
N ALA A 306 0.10 -5.53 33.29
CA ALA A 306 -0.46 -6.11 34.50
C ALA A 306 0.21 -7.45 34.86
N GLU A 307 0.46 -8.33 33.89
CA GLU A 307 1.16 -9.61 34.09
C GLU A 307 2.59 -9.41 34.64
N VAL A 308 3.32 -8.44 34.09
CA VAL A 308 4.67 -8.08 34.56
C VAL A 308 4.64 -7.45 35.96
N ALA A 309 3.59 -6.72 36.31
CA ALA A 309 3.45 -6.14 37.65
C ALA A 309 3.07 -7.18 38.74
N THR A 310 2.54 -8.33 38.33
CA THR A 310 2.20 -9.47 39.20
C THR A 310 3.28 -10.55 39.31
N THR A 311 4.43 -10.35 38.64
CA THR A 311 5.62 -11.22 38.74
C THR A 311 6.73 -10.53 39.53
#